data_AF-A0A947CEW7-F1
#
_entry.id   AF-A0A947CEW7-F1
#
_cell.length_a   1.000
_cell.length_b   1.000
_cell.length_c   1.000
_cell.angle_alpha   90.00
_cell.angle_beta   90.00
_cell.angle_gamma   90.00
#
_symmetry.space_group_name_H-M   'P 1'
#
loop_
_entity.id
_entity.type
_entity.pdbx_description
1 polymer ?
#
loop_
_entity_poly.entity_id
_entity_poly.type
_entity_poly.pdbx_seq_one_letter_code
_entity_poly.pdbx_strand_id
1 'polypeptide(L)'
;MAPPIRLSVLIFSVLLLAADGLLAQVPDSTPPALGVELTYAVGADLSFLKSAEDRGVQFKEDGVVRPGLDIFRDHGYDWIRLRLFHTPTELPNDLEYTIALAQEAKARGFRFLLDYHYADGWADPGKQPTPAAWDTTNIDGLVDSVFAWTSGTIRAFREAGVMPEMVQIGNEVRNGMMWPLGRLPENWDNFARLFKAGVDGIDAGRAQAPRPLIMLHYDNGADTDGAKAFFDRFNDYDIPYDIIGYSYYPWWHGTLLELRDNLLATLAHYPDKDVILVEAGYRPRVYDDGEFSGLPPYPEDAPGGPRKAFL
;
A
#
# COMPACT_ATOMS: atom_id res chain seq x y z
N MET A 1 70.50 16.69 -17.08
CA MET A 1 70.03 16.13 -18.37
C MET A 1 69.36 14.81 -18.10
N ALA A 2 68.04 14.76 -18.26
CA ALA A 2 67.21 13.56 -18.36
C ALA A 2 66.11 13.90 -19.39
N PRO A 3 65.81 13.02 -20.37
CA PRO A 3 64.99 13.39 -21.53
C PRO A 3 63.48 13.27 -21.24
N PRO A 4 62.63 13.96 -22.02
CA PRO A 4 61.18 13.93 -21.85
C PRO A 4 60.57 12.65 -22.45
N ILE A 5 59.67 12.01 -21.69
CA ILE A 5 58.90 10.84 -22.14
C ILE A 5 57.75 11.34 -23.03
N ARG A 6 57.73 10.89 -24.28
CA ARG A 6 56.66 11.14 -25.26
C ARG A 6 55.59 10.07 -25.14
N LEU A 7 54.34 10.53 -25.06
CA LEU A 7 53.10 9.74 -25.07
C LEU A 7 52.86 9.20 -26.49
N SER A 8 52.82 7.88 -26.64
CA SER A 8 52.50 7.21 -27.91
C SER A 8 51.08 6.64 -27.83
N VAL A 9 50.16 7.23 -28.61
CA VAL A 9 48.81 6.71 -28.86
C VAL A 9 48.90 5.71 -30.02
N LEU A 10 48.54 4.46 -29.78
CA LEU A 10 48.41 3.44 -30.82
C LEU A 10 46.94 3.35 -31.24
N ILE A 11 46.64 3.73 -32.48
CA ILE A 11 45.35 3.50 -33.14
C ILE A 11 45.42 2.11 -33.76
N PHE A 12 44.61 1.16 -33.28
CA PHE A 12 44.36 -0.10 -33.97
C PHE A 12 43.05 0.02 -34.75
N SER A 13 43.17 0.16 -36.07
CA SER A 13 42.08 -0.08 -37.01
C SER A 13 42.01 -1.58 -37.28
N VAL A 14 40.92 -2.25 -36.88
CA VAL A 14 40.64 -3.63 -37.28
C VAL A 14 39.39 -3.64 -38.16
N LEU A 15 39.59 -4.17 -39.36
CA LEU A 15 38.58 -4.46 -40.38
C LEU A 15 37.45 -5.32 -39.82
N LEU A 16 36.21 -4.95 -40.15
CA LEU A 16 35.04 -5.82 -40.07
C LEU A 16 35.24 -7.04 -40.97
N LEU A 17 35.16 -8.24 -40.38
CA LEU A 17 34.72 -9.45 -41.06
C LEU A 17 33.46 -9.94 -40.34
N ALA A 18 32.36 -9.94 -41.09
CA ALA A 18 31.08 -10.46 -40.67
C ALA A 18 31.20 -11.97 -40.37
N ALA A 19 30.82 -12.33 -39.16
CA ALA A 19 30.46 -13.70 -38.81
C ALA A 19 29.06 -13.63 -38.19
N ASP A 20 28.07 -14.08 -38.96
CA ASP A 20 26.72 -14.35 -38.49
C ASP A 20 26.79 -15.36 -37.33
N GLY A 21 26.55 -14.85 -36.13
CA GLY A 21 26.46 -15.61 -34.90
C GLY A 21 25.46 -14.93 -33.99
N LEU A 22 24.30 -15.57 -33.84
CA LEU A 22 23.16 -15.15 -33.04
C LEU A 22 23.56 -15.01 -31.56
N LEU A 23 24.10 -13.85 -31.17
CA LEU A 23 24.13 -13.42 -29.79
C LEU A 23 22.76 -12.83 -29.47
N ALA A 24 21.93 -13.61 -28.77
CA ALA A 24 20.73 -13.08 -28.16
C ALA A 24 21.13 -11.89 -27.27
N GLN A 25 20.64 -10.70 -27.62
CA GLN A 25 20.70 -9.55 -26.73
C GLN A 25 19.95 -9.95 -25.47
N VAL A 26 20.67 -10.10 -24.36
CA VAL A 26 20.05 -10.11 -23.03
C VAL A 26 19.37 -8.75 -22.92
N PRO A 27 18.03 -8.67 -22.80
CA PRO A 27 17.39 -7.39 -22.62
C PRO A 27 17.96 -6.77 -21.35
N ASP A 28 18.43 -5.55 -21.49
CA ASP A 28 18.88 -4.70 -20.39
C ASP A 28 17.72 -4.61 -19.40
N SER A 29 17.82 -5.33 -18.28
CA SER A 29 16.78 -5.42 -17.26
C SER A 29 16.83 -4.19 -16.36
N THR A 30 16.87 -3.01 -16.96
CA THR A 30 16.58 -1.78 -16.24
C THR A 30 15.09 -1.83 -15.91
N PRO A 31 14.69 -1.86 -14.62
CA PRO A 31 13.28 -1.80 -14.26
C PRO A 31 12.66 -0.57 -14.92
N PRO A 32 11.44 -0.66 -15.47
CA PRO A 32 10.77 0.53 -15.99
C PRO A 32 10.77 1.59 -14.90
N ALA A 33 11.23 2.80 -15.23
CA ALA A 33 11.18 3.92 -14.30
C ALA A 33 9.74 4.05 -13.78
N LEU A 34 9.58 4.09 -12.45
CA LEU A 34 8.28 4.22 -11.80
C LEU A 34 7.58 5.46 -12.37
N GLY A 35 6.37 5.28 -12.90
CA GLY A 35 5.57 6.36 -13.49
C GLY A 35 4.92 7.28 -12.46
N VAL A 36 5.16 7.05 -11.17
CA VAL A 36 4.56 7.76 -10.04
C VAL A 36 5.68 8.37 -9.20
N GLU A 37 5.78 9.70 -9.20
CA GLU A 37 6.64 10.43 -8.28
C GLU A 37 5.92 10.55 -6.93
N LEU A 38 6.41 9.82 -5.91
CA LEU A 38 5.88 9.91 -4.56
C LEU A 38 6.44 11.16 -3.87
N THR A 39 5.60 12.18 -3.72
CA THR A 39 5.85 13.32 -2.82
C THR A 39 5.39 12.97 -1.40
N TYR A 40 5.63 13.86 -0.43
CA TYR A 40 5.03 13.71 0.91
C TYR A 40 3.51 13.53 0.79
N ALA A 41 2.98 12.37 1.17
CA ALA A 41 1.59 12.00 0.97
C ALA A 41 0.76 12.39 2.20
N VAL A 42 -0.24 13.26 2.03
CA VAL A 42 -1.18 13.64 3.07
C VAL A 42 -2.55 13.06 2.71
N GLY A 43 -2.88 11.94 3.34
CA GLY A 43 -4.02 11.11 2.96
C GLY A 43 -5.08 10.95 4.03
N ALA A 44 -6.29 10.61 3.59
CA ALA A 44 -7.35 10.11 4.45
C ALA A 44 -7.98 8.85 3.83
N ASP A 45 -8.32 7.87 4.67
CA ASP A 45 -9.22 6.79 4.26
C ASP A 45 -10.66 7.29 4.30
N LEU A 46 -11.23 7.47 3.10
CA LEU A 46 -12.57 8.05 2.93
C LEU A 46 -13.55 7.02 2.35
N SER A 47 -13.29 5.74 2.55
CA SER A 47 -14.03 4.67 1.88
C SER A 47 -15.51 4.59 2.29
N PHE A 48 -15.93 5.22 3.39
CA PHE A 48 -17.35 5.35 3.77
C PHE A 48 -18.00 6.68 3.38
N LEU A 49 -17.22 7.64 2.89
CA LEU A 49 -17.66 9.03 2.76
C LEU A 49 -18.92 9.16 1.92
N LYS A 50 -18.89 8.63 0.69
CA LYS A 50 -20.02 8.67 -0.24
C LYS A 50 -21.26 8.00 0.35
N SER A 51 -21.12 6.80 0.91
CA SER A 51 -22.22 6.09 1.56
C SER A 51 -22.81 6.86 2.76
N ALA A 52 -21.99 7.62 3.49
CA ALA A 52 -22.48 8.47 4.57
C ALA A 52 -23.31 9.64 4.01
N GLU A 53 -22.80 10.33 2.99
CA GLU A 53 -23.50 11.45 2.34
C GLU A 53 -24.82 11.00 1.69
N ASP A 54 -24.81 9.87 0.97
CA ASP A 54 -26.00 9.28 0.34
C ASP A 54 -27.08 8.88 1.38
N ARG A 55 -26.66 8.60 2.62
CA ARG A 55 -27.55 8.33 3.77
C ARG A 55 -27.92 9.59 4.56
N GLY A 56 -27.57 10.78 4.07
CA GLY A 56 -27.96 12.06 4.64
C GLY A 56 -27.04 12.58 5.74
N VAL A 57 -25.86 11.98 5.95
CA VAL A 57 -24.84 12.57 6.83
C VAL A 57 -24.35 13.87 6.19
N GLN A 58 -24.35 14.94 6.98
CA GLN A 58 -23.88 16.25 6.54
C GLN A 58 -22.53 16.57 7.16
N PHE A 59 -21.50 16.66 6.32
CA PHE A 59 -20.20 17.22 6.71
C PHE A 59 -20.26 18.74 6.64
N LYS A 60 -19.62 19.41 7.60
CA LYS A 60 -19.68 20.87 7.73
C LYS A 60 -18.30 21.46 7.98
N GLU A 61 -18.07 22.60 7.36
CA GLU A 61 -16.96 23.50 7.65
C GLU A 61 -17.56 24.86 8.01
N ASP A 62 -17.17 25.43 9.14
CA ASP A 62 -17.71 26.69 9.67
C ASP A 62 -19.26 26.73 9.73
N GLY A 63 -19.86 25.57 10.02
CA GLY A 63 -21.32 25.39 10.08
C GLY A 63 -22.03 25.27 8.73
N VAL A 64 -21.31 25.40 7.62
CA VAL A 64 -21.83 25.27 6.25
C VAL A 64 -21.65 23.84 5.76
N VAL A 65 -22.73 23.25 5.24
CA VAL A 65 -22.68 21.91 4.64
C VAL A 65 -21.86 21.95 3.36
N ARG A 66 -20.87 21.07 3.24
CA ARG A 66 -20.01 20.95 2.06
C ARG A 66 -19.74 19.47 1.75
N PRO A 67 -19.48 19.11 0.49
CA PRO A 67 -19.02 17.75 0.16
C PRO A 67 -17.73 17.41 0.91
N GLY A 68 -17.66 16.21 1.50
CA GLY A 68 -16.52 15.83 2.34
C GLY A 68 -15.19 15.88 1.59
N LEU A 69 -15.15 15.41 0.34
CA LEU A 69 -13.93 15.46 -0.48
C LEU A 69 -13.44 16.90 -0.72
N ASP A 70 -14.35 17.87 -0.82
CA ASP A 70 -13.97 19.27 -0.97
C ASP A 70 -13.37 19.81 0.32
N ILE A 71 -13.91 19.42 1.49
CA ILE A 71 -13.33 19.78 2.78
C ILE A 71 -11.91 19.20 2.90
N PHE A 72 -11.72 17.89 2.68
CA PHE A 72 -10.38 17.28 2.77
C PHE A 72 -9.38 17.95 1.83
N ARG A 73 -9.74 18.18 0.55
CA ARG A 73 -8.87 18.86 -0.41
C ARG A 73 -8.47 20.25 0.07
N ASP A 74 -9.44 21.05 0.51
CA ASP A 74 -9.20 22.43 0.92
C ASP A 74 -8.36 22.53 2.21
N HIS A 75 -8.32 21.45 3.00
CA HIS A 75 -7.45 21.27 4.18
C HIS A 75 -6.11 20.59 3.87
N GLY A 76 -5.73 20.50 2.59
CA GLY A 76 -4.39 20.08 2.18
C GLY A 76 -4.18 18.57 2.05
N TYR A 77 -5.25 17.78 2.07
CA TYR A 77 -5.17 16.36 1.73
C TYR A 77 -5.08 16.20 0.21
N ASP A 78 -4.07 15.46 -0.25
CA ASP A 78 -3.80 15.20 -1.66
C ASP A 78 -3.91 13.71 -2.04
N TRP A 79 -4.06 12.82 -1.05
CA TRP A 79 -4.34 11.40 -1.26
C TRP A 79 -5.68 10.96 -0.67
N ILE A 80 -6.34 10.04 -1.37
CA ILE A 80 -7.47 9.26 -0.85
C ILE A 80 -7.07 7.79 -0.80
N ARG A 81 -7.32 7.15 0.33
CA ARG A 81 -7.26 5.68 0.46
C ARG A 81 -8.66 5.10 0.38
N LEU A 82 -8.85 4.12 -0.50
CA LEU A 82 -10.13 3.40 -0.62
C LEU A 82 -9.92 1.90 -0.48
N ARG A 83 -10.54 1.30 0.54
CA ARG A 83 -10.63 -0.15 0.67
C ARG A 83 -11.63 -0.75 -0.32
N LEU A 84 -11.33 -1.95 -0.78
CA LEU A 84 -12.12 -2.74 -1.70
C LEU A 84 -12.32 -4.16 -1.14
N PHE A 85 -13.59 -4.54 -0.98
CA PHE A 85 -14.02 -5.89 -0.63
C PHE A 85 -14.42 -6.68 -1.87
N HIS A 86 -14.35 -8.01 -1.79
CA HIS A 86 -14.66 -8.90 -2.90
C HIS A 86 -16.17 -8.93 -3.21
N THR A 87 -17.00 -9.27 -2.24
CA THR A 87 -18.48 -9.29 -2.37
C THR A 87 -19.13 -8.90 -1.05
N PRO A 88 -19.05 -7.61 -0.65
CA PRO A 88 -19.61 -7.17 0.62
C PRO A 88 -21.14 -7.19 0.61
N THR A 89 -21.73 -7.61 1.72
CA THR A 89 -23.19 -7.66 1.90
C THR A 89 -23.73 -6.52 2.79
N GLU A 90 -22.90 -5.98 3.68
CA GLU A 90 -23.29 -4.96 4.65
C GLU A 90 -22.56 -3.63 4.48
N LEU A 91 -21.36 -3.67 3.89
CA LEU A 91 -20.50 -2.50 3.69
C LEU A 91 -20.55 -2.08 2.22
N PRO A 92 -20.40 -0.79 1.90
CA PRO A 92 -20.60 -0.29 0.54
C PRO A 92 -19.42 -0.59 -0.39
N ASN A 93 -18.30 -1.10 0.12
CA ASN A 93 -16.99 -1.09 -0.54
C ASN A 93 -16.81 -2.17 -1.62
N ASP A 94 -17.80 -2.36 -2.48
CA ASP A 94 -17.65 -3.15 -3.70
C ASP A 94 -16.91 -2.38 -4.80
N LEU A 95 -16.67 -3.03 -5.94
CA LEU A 95 -15.94 -2.45 -7.06
C LEU A 95 -16.67 -1.23 -7.67
N GLU A 96 -17.99 -1.29 -7.83
CA GLU A 96 -18.77 -0.24 -8.48
C GLU A 96 -18.75 1.03 -7.63
N TYR A 97 -19.05 0.89 -6.34
CA TYR A 97 -18.98 1.98 -5.38
C TYR A 97 -17.57 2.58 -5.29
N THR A 98 -16.55 1.73 -5.24
CA THR A 98 -15.15 2.19 -5.12
C THR A 98 -14.70 2.95 -6.38
N ILE A 99 -15.09 2.49 -7.57
CA ILE A 99 -14.84 3.22 -8.83
C ILE A 99 -15.54 4.58 -8.81
N ALA A 100 -16.80 4.66 -8.41
CA ALA A 100 -17.54 5.91 -8.36
C ALA A 100 -16.88 6.93 -7.42
N LEU A 101 -16.47 6.49 -6.23
CA LEU A 101 -15.77 7.36 -5.28
C LEU A 101 -14.37 7.76 -5.77
N ALA A 102 -13.64 6.85 -6.43
CA ALA A 102 -12.35 7.17 -7.05
C ALA A 102 -12.49 8.21 -8.18
N GLN A 103 -13.56 8.17 -8.97
CA GLN A 103 -13.88 9.18 -9.99
C GLN A 103 -14.13 10.55 -9.36
N GLU A 104 -14.95 10.59 -8.30
CA GLU A 104 -15.23 11.83 -7.58
C GLU A 104 -13.99 12.44 -6.93
N ALA A 105 -13.07 11.60 -6.42
CA ALA A 105 -11.82 12.03 -5.82
C ALA A 105 -10.82 12.53 -6.88
N LYS A 106 -10.60 11.78 -7.97
CA LYS A 106 -9.70 12.22 -9.05
C LYS A 106 -10.18 13.48 -9.74
N ALA A 107 -11.49 13.68 -9.88
CA ALA A 107 -12.06 14.94 -10.38
C ALA A 107 -11.71 16.16 -9.51
N ARG A 108 -11.33 15.93 -8.24
CA ARG A 108 -10.91 16.95 -7.28
C ARG A 108 -9.38 17.03 -7.10
N GLY A 109 -8.63 16.26 -7.88
CA GLY A 109 -7.17 16.27 -7.86
C GLY A 109 -6.53 15.33 -6.83
N PHE A 110 -7.29 14.47 -6.17
CA PHE A 110 -6.72 13.46 -5.28
C PHE A 110 -5.94 12.40 -6.08
N ARG A 111 -4.79 12.00 -5.53
CA ARG A 111 -4.14 10.73 -5.84
C ARG A 111 -4.84 9.60 -5.08
N PHE A 112 -4.82 8.40 -5.63
CA PHE A 112 -5.62 7.28 -5.18
C PHE A 112 -4.74 6.08 -4.76
N LEU A 113 -4.85 5.70 -3.49
CA LEU A 113 -4.38 4.44 -2.93
C LEU A 113 -5.55 3.44 -2.86
N LEU A 114 -5.49 2.37 -3.64
CA LEU A 114 -6.41 1.25 -3.55
C LEU A 114 -5.93 0.25 -2.50
N ASP A 115 -6.80 -0.13 -1.58
CA ASP A 115 -6.52 -1.16 -0.58
C ASP A 115 -7.37 -2.41 -0.82
N TYR A 116 -6.71 -3.50 -1.23
CA TYR A 116 -7.35 -4.80 -1.33
C TYR A 116 -7.37 -5.50 0.03
N HIS A 117 -8.55 -5.71 0.58
CA HIS A 117 -8.69 -6.57 1.77
C HIS A 117 -8.63 -8.07 1.44
N TYR A 118 -8.91 -8.47 0.19
CA TYR A 118 -9.08 -9.87 -0.19
C TYR A 118 -10.06 -10.64 0.72
N ALA A 119 -11.17 -9.98 1.06
CA ALA A 119 -12.22 -10.47 1.92
C ALA A 119 -13.57 -9.85 1.50
N ASP A 120 -14.69 -10.45 1.92
CA ASP A 120 -16.03 -9.87 1.73
C ASP A 120 -16.36 -8.78 2.77
N GLY A 121 -15.44 -8.49 3.69
CA GLY A 121 -15.57 -7.46 4.71
C GLY A 121 -14.21 -7.18 5.33
N TRP A 122 -14.20 -6.75 6.60
CA TRP A 122 -12.96 -6.40 7.29
C TRP A 122 -11.95 -7.55 7.37
N ALA A 123 -10.73 -7.24 6.97
CA ALA A 123 -9.53 -8.04 7.15
C ALA A 123 -8.52 -7.19 7.94
N ASP A 124 -8.02 -7.75 9.04
CA ASP A 124 -7.18 -7.10 10.04
C ASP A 124 -6.27 -8.17 10.71
N PRO A 125 -5.37 -7.83 11.64
CA PRO A 125 -4.44 -8.78 12.24
C PRO A 125 -5.13 -9.90 13.04
N GLY A 126 -6.35 -9.67 13.50
CA GLY A 126 -7.15 -10.63 14.25
C GLY A 126 -7.99 -11.56 13.36
N LYS A 127 -8.28 -11.17 12.13
CA LYS A 127 -9.04 -11.97 11.16
C LYS A 127 -8.67 -11.66 9.71
N GLN A 128 -8.48 -12.70 8.91
CA GLN A 128 -8.21 -12.59 7.48
C GLN A 128 -9.10 -13.57 6.71
N PRO A 129 -10.44 -13.37 6.68
CA PRO A 129 -11.35 -14.34 6.07
C PRO A 129 -11.22 -14.35 4.55
N THR A 130 -11.08 -15.54 3.95
CA THR A 130 -11.15 -15.71 2.51
C THR A 130 -12.57 -15.38 1.99
N PRO A 131 -12.72 -14.72 0.82
CA PRO A 131 -14.03 -14.48 0.23
C PRO A 131 -14.81 -15.78 0.05
N ALA A 132 -16.12 -15.75 0.29
CA ALA A 132 -16.97 -16.95 0.25
C ALA A 132 -17.01 -17.61 -1.14
N ALA A 133 -16.71 -16.85 -2.19
CA ALA A 133 -16.66 -17.34 -3.56
C ALA A 133 -15.38 -18.13 -3.89
N TRP A 134 -14.36 -18.10 -3.04
CA TRP A 134 -13.05 -18.67 -3.32
C TRP A 134 -12.80 -19.97 -2.54
N ASP A 135 -11.97 -20.85 -3.10
CA ASP A 135 -11.61 -22.11 -2.47
C ASP A 135 -10.68 -21.88 -1.27
N THR A 136 -11.05 -22.44 -0.12
CA THR A 136 -10.29 -22.34 1.14
C THR A 136 -9.45 -23.57 1.44
N THR A 137 -9.46 -24.57 0.55
CA THR A 137 -8.80 -25.87 0.75
C THR A 137 -7.67 -26.13 -0.24
N ASN A 138 -7.67 -25.45 -1.39
CA ASN A 138 -6.66 -25.59 -2.43
C ASN A 138 -5.92 -24.27 -2.68
N ILE A 139 -4.63 -24.22 -2.34
CA ILE A 139 -3.80 -23.04 -2.54
C ILE A 139 -3.65 -22.65 -4.02
N ASP A 140 -3.60 -23.61 -4.94
CA ASP A 140 -3.43 -23.29 -6.36
C ASP A 140 -4.66 -22.59 -6.91
N GLY A 141 -5.86 -23.08 -6.54
CA GLY A 141 -7.12 -22.44 -6.89
C GLY A 141 -7.27 -21.06 -6.28
N LEU A 142 -6.84 -20.88 -5.02
CA LEU A 142 -6.88 -19.58 -4.36
C LEU A 142 -5.93 -18.57 -5.02
N VAL A 143 -4.73 -18.99 -5.41
CA VAL A 143 -3.76 -18.18 -6.17
C VAL A 143 -4.36 -17.72 -7.51
N ASP A 144 -5.02 -18.62 -8.24
CA ASP A 144 -5.71 -18.28 -9.49
C ASP A 144 -6.84 -17.26 -9.28
N SER A 145 -7.62 -17.42 -8.19
CA SER A 145 -8.68 -16.48 -7.82
C SER A 145 -8.15 -15.08 -7.51
N VAL A 146 -7.05 -14.98 -6.74
CA VAL A 146 -6.40 -13.70 -6.43
C VAL A 146 -5.94 -13.01 -7.71
N PHE A 147 -5.22 -13.73 -8.58
CA PHE A 147 -4.75 -13.19 -9.85
C PHE A 147 -5.92 -12.69 -10.71
N ALA A 148 -6.95 -13.51 -10.89
CA ALA A 148 -8.09 -13.19 -11.75
C ALA A 148 -8.87 -11.97 -11.24
N TRP A 149 -9.12 -11.90 -9.94
CA TRP A 149 -9.86 -10.80 -9.34
C TRP A 149 -9.07 -9.50 -9.33
N THR A 150 -7.78 -9.53 -8.96
CA THR A 150 -6.93 -8.34 -9.01
C THR A 150 -6.76 -7.83 -10.45
N SER A 151 -6.54 -8.71 -11.42
CA SER A 151 -6.49 -8.32 -12.85
C SER A 151 -7.81 -7.74 -13.35
N GLY A 152 -8.94 -8.36 -12.98
CA GLY A 152 -10.27 -7.87 -13.34
C GLY A 152 -10.57 -6.48 -12.78
N THR A 153 -10.30 -6.26 -11.50
CA THR A 153 -10.58 -5.00 -10.81
C THR A 153 -9.65 -3.87 -11.27
N ILE A 154 -8.34 -4.11 -11.42
CA ILE A 154 -7.40 -3.10 -11.99
C ILE A 154 -7.80 -2.70 -13.41
N ARG A 155 -8.19 -3.67 -14.24
CA ARG A 155 -8.74 -3.38 -15.57
C ARG A 155 -9.98 -2.49 -15.50
N ALA A 156 -10.90 -2.75 -14.57
CA ALA A 156 -12.10 -1.94 -14.41
C ALA A 156 -11.77 -0.49 -13.99
N PHE A 157 -10.84 -0.29 -13.04
CA PHE A 157 -10.35 1.05 -12.67
C PHE A 157 -9.71 1.77 -13.87
N ARG A 158 -8.90 1.06 -14.66
CA ARG A 158 -8.29 1.59 -15.89
C ARG A 158 -9.35 2.03 -16.90
N GLU A 159 -10.34 1.18 -17.18
CA GLU A 159 -11.41 1.45 -18.15
C GLU A 159 -12.33 2.60 -17.69
N ALA A 160 -12.49 2.75 -16.38
CA ALA A 160 -13.19 3.88 -15.77
C ALA A 160 -12.35 5.18 -15.72
N GLY A 161 -11.10 5.17 -16.19
CA GLY A 161 -10.21 6.33 -16.23
C GLY A 161 -9.61 6.72 -14.87
N VAL A 162 -9.63 5.81 -13.89
CA VAL A 162 -9.28 6.08 -12.49
C VAL A 162 -8.28 5.09 -11.92
N MET A 163 -7.27 4.72 -12.70
CA MET A 163 -6.17 3.85 -12.24
C MET A 163 -5.57 4.38 -10.92
N PRO A 164 -5.42 3.56 -9.87
CA PRO A 164 -4.71 3.96 -8.65
C PRO A 164 -3.25 4.35 -8.91
N GLU A 165 -2.74 5.31 -8.14
CA GLU A 165 -1.30 5.61 -8.09
C GLU A 165 -0.56 4.58 -7.22
N MET A 166 -1.25 3.96 -6.26
CA MET A 166 -0.71 2.96 -5.35
C MET A 166 -1.73 1.88 -5.03
N VAL A 167 -1.27 0.65 -4.84
CA VAL A 167 -2.09 -0.52 -4.49
C VAL A 167 -1.49 -1.24 -3.29
N GLN A 168 -2.30 -1.47 -2.27
CA GLN A 168 -1.99 -2.31 -1.12
C GLN A 168 -2.50 -3.74 -1.40
N ILE A 169 -1.63 -4.74 -1.32
CA ILE A 169 -2.00 -6.15 -1.51
C ILE A 169 -2.24 -6.78 -0.14
N GLY A 170 -3.51 -6.86 0.26
CA GLY A 170 -3.92 -7.28 1.59
C GLY A 170 -3.89 -6.13 2.59
N ASN A 171 -4.77 -6.18 3.60
CA ASN A 171 -4.79 -5.21 4.69
C ASN A 171 -4.21 -5.80 5.97
N GLU A 172 -3.23 -5.11 6.56
CA GLU A 172 -2.64 -5.46 7.86
C GLU A 172 -2.18 -6.92 7.95
N VAL A 173 -1.35 -7.34 7.00
CA VAL A 173 -1.03 -8.76 6.71
C VAL A 173 0.09 -9.34 7.58
N ARG A 174 0.36 -8.76 8.75
CA ARG A 174 1.39 -9.24 9.68
C ARG A 174 1.23 -10.74 10.02
N ASN A 175 -0.01 -11.21 10.12
CA ASN A 175 -0.37 -12.60 10.39
C ASN A 175 -0.79 -13.37 9.11
N GLY A 176 -0.40 -12.86 7.94
CA GLY A 176 -0.77 -13.41 6.63
C GLY A 176 -2.10 -12.88 6.10
N MET A 177 -2.66 -13.55 5.09
CA MET A 177 -3.95 -13.18 4.45
C MET A 177 -4.74 -14.43 4.05
N MET A 178 -6.06 -14.33 3.89
CA MET A 178 -6.94 -15.44 3.43
C MET A 178 -6.71 -16.77 4.17
N TRP A 179 -7.02 -16.78 5.46
CA TRP A 179 -6.83 -17.92 6.35
C TRP A 179 -7.81 -19.06 6.04
N PRO A 180 -7.38 -20.34 6.21
CA PRO A 180 -6.12 -20.75 6.85
C PRO A 180 -4.92 -20.82 5.90
N LEU A 181 -5.13 -20.84 4.58
CA LEU A 181 -4.09 -21.19 3.61
C LEU A 181 -2.92 -20.21 3.57
N GLY A 182 -3.19 -18.91 3.70
CA GLY A 182 -2.13 -17.88 3.76
C GLY A 182 -1.82 -17.40 5.18
N ARG A 183 -2.16 -18.17 6.23
CA ARG A 183 -1.92 -17.78 7.62
C ARG A 183 -0.44 -17.91 8.00
N LEU A 184 0.11 -16.88 8.64
CA LEU A 184 1.45 -16.88 9.20
C LEU A 184 1.43 -17.17 10.70
N PRO A 185 2.52 -17.73 11.26
CA PRO A 185 3.81 -18.02 10.61
C PRO A 185 3.88 -19.34 9.82
N GLU A 186 2.83 -20.16 9.81
CA GLU A 186 2.92 -21.54 9.30
C GLU A 186 3.04 -21.64 7.77
N ASN A 187 2.50 -20.67 7.02
CA ASN A 187 2.32 -20.78 5.58
C ASN A 187 3.00 -19.66 4.78
N TRP A 188 4.27 -19.36 5.07
CA TRP A 188 5.03 -18.34 4.34
C TRP A 188 5.05 -18.54 2.83
N ASP A 189 5.24 -19.78 2.34
CA ASP A 189 5.24 -20.06 0.90
C ASP A 189 3.89 -19.74 0.27
N ASN A 190 2.79 -20.07 0.94
CA ASN A 190 1.45 -19.76 0.44
C ASN A 190 1.19 -18.25 0.48
N PHE A 191 1.54 -17.57 1.57
CA PHE A 191 1.41 -16.12 1.68
C PHE A 191 2.18 -15.40 0.55
N ALA A 192 3.43 -15.80 0.30
CA ALA A 192 4.24 -15.27 -0.79
C ALA A 192 3.59 -15.51 -2.16
N ARG A 193 3.08 -16.72 -2.42
CA ARG A 193 2.37 -17.04 -3.67
C ARG A 193 1.11 -16.19 -3.87
N LEU A 194 0.33 -15.96 -2.80
CA LEU A 194 -0.87 -15.13 -2.85
C LEU A 194 -0.54 -13.66 -3.09
N PHE A 195 0.48 -13.12 -2.41
CA PHE A 195 0.93 -11.75 -2.64
C PHE A 195 1.45 -11.58 -4.08
N LYS A 196 2.27 -12.53 -4.55
CA LYS A 196 2.78 -12.53 -5.94
C LYS A 196 1.66 -12.58 -6.97
N ALA A 197 0.61 -13.36 -6.73
CA ALA A 197 -0.57 -13.39 -7.58
C ALA A 197 -1.28 -12.03 -7.66
N GLY A 198 -1.32 -11.28 -6.56
CA GLY A 198 -1.78 -9.90 -6.53
C GLY A 198 -0.93 -8.99 -7.41
N VAL A 199 0.41 -9.06 -7.27
CA VAL A 199 1.36 -8.30 -8.11
C VAL A 199 1.15 -8.60 -9.59
N ASP A 200 1.09 -9.88 -9.95
CA ASP A 200 0.89 -10.33 -11.34
C ASP A 200 -0.47 -9.91 -11.87
N GLY A 201 -1.51 -9.94 -11.03
CA GLY A 201 -2.84 -9.45 -11.35
C GLY A 201 -2.82 -7.95 -11.68
N ILE A 202 -2.10 -7.15 -10.90
CA ILE A 202 -1.93 -5.71 -11.16
C ILE A 202 -1.26 -5.49 -12.52
N ASP A 203 -0.15 -6.18 -12.78
CA ASP A 203 0.60 -6.04 -14.03
C ASP A 203 -0.22 -6.48 -15.26
N ALA A 204 -1.01 -7.55 -15.13
CA ALA A 204 -1.91 -7.99 -16.19
C ALA A 204 -3.07 -6.99 -16.41
N GLY A 205 -3.71 -6.53 -15.32
CA GLY A 205 -4.88 -5.67 -15.35
C GLY A 205 -4.57 -4.26 -15.86
N ARG A 206 -3.40 -3.71 -15.55
CA ARG A 206 -3.02 -2.36 -15.99
C ARG A 206 -2.74 -2.28 -17.50
N ALA A 207 -2.37 -3.41 -18.12
CA ALA A 207 -1.87 -3.46 -19.49
C ALA A 207 -0.73 -2.46 -19.73
N GLN A 208 -0.95 -1.43 -20.54
CA GLN A 208 0.06 -0.40 -20.85
C GLN A 208 -0.01 0.82 -19.94
N ALA A 209 -0.99 0.89 -19.02
CA ALA A 209 -1.02 1.96 -18.04
C ALA A 209 0.22 1.89 -17.12
N PRO A 210 0.67 3.03 -16.57
CA PRO A 210 1.74 3.05 -15.58
C PRO A 210 1.46 2.05 -14.44
N ARG A 211 2.51 1.34 -14.01
CA ARG A 211 2.38 0.42 -12.86
C ARG A 211 2.16 1.26 -11.60
N PRO A 212 1.13 0.97 -10.79
CA PRO A 212 0.99 1.62 -9.49
C PRO A 212 2.14 1.19 -8.59
N LEU A 213 2.45 2.01 -7.59
CA LEU A 213 3.31 1.60 -6.49
C LEU A 213 2.62 0.46 -5.72
N ILE A 214 3.36 -0.58 -5.35
CA ILE A 214 2.83 -1.71 -4.59
C ILE A 214 3.26 -1.59 -3.13
N MET A 215 2.28 -1.61 -2.22
CA MET A 215 2.50 -1.54 -0.78
C MET A 215 2.33 -2.91 -0.12
N LEU A 216 3.27 -3.26 0.76
CA LEU A 216 3.15 -4.33 1.73
C LEU A 216 2.91 -3.71 3.12
N HIS A 217 1.75 -4.00 3.72
CA HIS A 217 1.24 -3.31 4.89
C HIS A 217 1.31 -4.15 6.17
N TYR A 218 2.08 -3.68 7.15
CA TYR A 218 2.25 -4.25 8.48
C TYR A 218 1.54 -3.39 9.54
N ASP A 219 0.58 -3.92 10.29
CA ASP A 219 -0.23 -3.14 11.26
C ASP A 219 0.60 -2.48 12.37
N ASN A 220 1.47 -3.21 13.07
CA ASN A 220 2.03 -2.69 14.32
C ASN A 220 3.24 -1.79 14.09
N GLY A 221 3.00 -0.50 13.80
CA GLY A 221 4.03 0.49 13.52
C GLY A 221 5.02 0.77 14.66
N ALA A 222 4.77 0.29 15.89
CA ALA A 222 5.72 0.42 17.02
C ALA A 222 6.50 -0.87 17.31
N ASP A 223 6.31 -1.95 16.53
CA ASP A 223 7.03 -3.21 16.67
C ASP A 223 8.24 -3.28 15.72
N THR A 224 9.39 -2.79 16.21
CA THR A 224 10.62 -2.73 15.39
C THR A 224 11.15 -4.13 15.03
N ASP A 225 11.25 -5.03 16.01
CA ASP A 225 11.84 -6.36 15.81
C ASP A 225 10.91 -7.26 14.98
N GLY A 226 9.60 -7.21 15.25
CA GLY A 226 8.60 -7.98 14.52
C GLY A 226 8.45 -7.50 13.07
N ALA A 227 8.45 -6.19 12.82
CA ALA A 227 8.44 -5.65 11.46
C ALA A 227 9.68 -6.10 10.68
N LYS A 228 10.88 -5.95 11.27
CA LYS A 228 12.13 -6.40 10.63
C LYS A 228 12.10 -7.89 10.30
N ALA A 229 11.71 -8.74 11.25
CA ALA A 229 11.64 -10.18 11.04
C ALA A 229 10.65 -10.55 9.92
N PHE A 230 9.51 -9.85 9.84
CA PHE A 230 8.52 -10.04 8.79
C PHE A 230 9.04 -9.64 7.41
N PHE A 231 9.57 -8.42 7.26
CA PHE A 231 10.05 -7.92 5.97
C PHE A 231 11.29 -8.67 5.49
N ASP A 232 12.24 -9.01 6.36
CA ASP A 232 13.39 -9.86 5.99
C ASP A 232 12.91 -11.20 5.45
N ARG A 233 11.98 -11.85 6.16
CA ARG A 233 11.46 -13.14 5.74
C ARG A 233 10.66 -13.05 4.43
N PHE A 234 9.92 -11.98 4.22
CA PHE A 234 9.22 -11.76 2.95
C PHE A 234 10.19 -11.52 1.80
N ASN A 235 11.27 -10.77 2.05
CA ASN A 235 12.29 -10.45 1.03
C ASN A 235 13.03 -11.70 0.53
N ASP A 236 13.12 -12.79 1.31
CA ASP A 236 13.66 -14.09 0.87
C ASP A 236 12.93 -14.67 -0.37
N TYR A 237 11.72 -14.21 -0.66
CA TYR A 237 10.91 -14.68 -1.80
C TYR A 237 11.14 -13.89 -3.10
N ASP A 238 11.95 -12.82 -3.08
CA ASP A 238 12.25 -11.97 -4.24
C ASP A 238 11.00 -11.41 -4.96
N ILE A 239 9.93 -11.14 -4.21
CA ILE A 239 8.70 -10.56 -4.77
C ILE A 239 8.79 -9.03 -4.71
N PRO A 240 8.67 -8.31 -5.85
CA PRO A 240 8.82 -6.87 -5.87
C PRO A 240 7.62 -6.15 -5.25
N TYR A 241 7.92 -5.23 -4.33
CA TYR A 241 7.03 -4.20 -3.81
C TYR A 241 7.83 -2.90 -3.65
N ASP A 242 7.13 -1.77 -3.58
CA ASP A 242 7.74 -0.44 -3.64
C ASP A 242 7.69 0.26 -2.28
N ILE A 243 6.60 0.06 -1.52
CA ILE A 243 6.29 0.80 -0.29
C ILE A 243 6.14 -0.14 0.91
N ILE A 244 6.77 0.21 2.02
CA ILE A 244 6.46 -0.37 3.33
C ILE A 244 5.36 0.46 3.99
N GLY A 245 4.21 -0.16 4.23
CA GLY A 245 3.07 0.46 4.92
C GLY A 245 3.05 0.08 6.40
N TYR A 246 2.72 1.05 7.26
CA TYR A 246 2.42 0.80 8.67
C TYR A 246 1.06 1.34 9.12
N SER A 247 0.40 0.66 10.06
CA SER A 247 -0.64 1.27 10.90
C SER A 247 -0.04 1.80 12.21
N TYR A 248 -0.66 2.81 12.80
CA TYR A 248 -0.34 3.21 14.17
C TYR A 248 -1.57 3.73 14.90
N TYR A 249 -1.96 2.96 15.92
CA TYR A 249 -3.01 3.32 16.83
C TYR A 249 -2.47 3.26 18.25
N PRO A 250 -2.40 4.39 18.97
CA PRO A 250 -1.67 4.50 20.24
C PRO A 250 -2.28 3.66 21.38
N TRP A 251 -3.50 3.13 21.20
CA TRP A 251 -4.14 2.22 22.15
C TRP A 251 -3.85 0.73 21.90
N TRP A 252 -3.20 0.38 20.77
CA TRP A 252 -2.83 -1.00 20.45
C TRP A 252 -1.33 -1.21 20.23
N HIS A 253 -0.62 -0.24 19.63
CA HIS A 253 0.68 -0.50 18.99
C HIS A 253 1.90 -0.11 19.85
N GLY A 254 1.78 0.91 20.70
CA GLY A 254 2.88 1.39 21.55
C GLY A 254 2.90 2.91 21.64
N THR A 255 4.07 3.47 21.94
CA THR A 255 4.31 4.91 22.04
C THR A 255 4.76 5.51 20.70
N LEU A 256 4.65 6.83 20.56
CA LEU A 256 5.15 7.55 19.37
C LEU A 256 6.68 7.47 19.24
N LEU A 257 7.40 7.27 20.34
CA LEU A 257 8.85 7.08 20.31
C LEU A 257 9.19 5.71 19.71
N GLU A 258 8.48 4.66 20.09
CA GLU A 258 8.64 3.32 19.49
C GLU A 258 8.25 3.32 18.01
N LEU A 259 7.17 4.04 17.63
CA LEU A 259 6.84 4.27 16.22
C LEU A 259 8.01 4.94 15.48
N ARG A 260 8.51 6.06 15.99
CA ARG A 260 9.62 6.79 15.36
C ARG A 260 10.84 5.90 15.21
N ASP A 261 11.18 5.15 16.26
CA ASP A 261 12.36 4.29 16.28
C ASP A 261 12.20 3.14 15.26
N ASN A 262 11.01 2.56 15.12
CA ASN A 262 10.70 1.59 14.06
C ASN A 262 10.85 2.21 12.66
N LEU A 263 10.23 3.37 12.39
CA LEU A 263 10.31 4.03 11.08
C LEU A 263 11.76 4.35 10.68
N LEU A 264 12.57 4.82 11.62
CA LEU A 264 14.01 5.08 11.39
C LEU A 264 14.79 3.78 11.13
N ALA A 265 14.50 2.72 11.87
CA ALA A 265 15.11 1.41 11.66
C ALA A 265 14.74 0.83 10.28
N THR A 266 13.48 0.94 9.86
CA THR A 266 13.00 0.51 8.54
C THR A 266 13.74 1.23 7.42
N LEU A 267 13.84 2.56 7.48
CA LEU A 267 14.59 3.34 6.47
C LEU A 267 16.09 3.00 6.44
N ALA A 268 16.68 2.64 7.59
CA ALA A 268 18.07 2.22 7.65
C ALA A 268 18.30 0.81 7.09
N HIS A 269 17.33 -0.09 7.25
CA HIS A 269 17.42 -1.48 6.80
C HIS A 269 17.01 -1.68 5.34
N TYR A 270 16.06 -0.89 4.85
CA TYR A 270 15.52 -0.99 3.49
C TYR A 270 15.63 0.37 2.78
N PRO A 271 16.86 0.84 2.46
CA PRO A 271 17.10 2.19 1.93
C PRO A 271 16.53 2.42 0.53
N ASP A 272 16.10 1.36 -0.15
CA ASP A 272 15.44 1.34 -1.45
C ASP A 272 13.90 1.32 -1.35
N LYS A 273 13.34 1.35 -0.13
CA LYS A 273 11.90 1.41 0.12
C LYS A 273 11.50 2.76 0.69
N ASP A 274 10.41 3.30 0.15
CA ASP A 274 9.69 4.39 0.83
C ASP A 274 8.79 3.80 1.91
N VAL A 275 8.54 4.58 2.96
CA VAL A 275 7.69 4.20 4.10
C VAL A 275 6.51 5.15 4.19
N ILE A 276 5.31 4.59 4.37
CA ILE A 276 4.08 5.36 4.60
C ILE A 276 3.38 4.83 5.84
N LEU A 277 3.05 5.74 6.76
CA LEU A 277 2.08 5.46 7.80
C LEU A 277 0.68 5.54 7.18
N VAL A 278 0.18 4.39 6.72
CA VAL A 278 -1.00 4.30 5.85
C VAL A 278 -2.30 4.34 6.64
N GLU A 279 -2.26 3.92 7.91
CA GLU A 279 -3.35 4.13 8.84
C GLU A 279 -2.85 4.75 10.14
N ALA A 280 -3.55 5.78 10.59
CA ALA A 280 -3.35 6.34 11.91
C ALA A 280 -4.66 6.92 12.43
N GLY A 281 -4.85 6.84 13.74
CA GLY A 281 -6.00 7.42 14.39
C GLY A 281 -5.67 7.84 15.79
N TYR A 282 -6.27 8.93 16.23
CA TYR A 282 -6.26 9.35 17.62
C TYR A 282 -7.68 9.61 18.09
N ARG A 283 -7.90 9.50 19.39
CA ARG A 283 -9.21 9.77 19.97
C ARG A 283 -9.37 11.26 20.22
N PRO A 284 -10.39 11.93 19.65
CA PRO A 284 -10.63 13.33 19.94
C PRO A 284 -11.29 13.53 21.32
N ARG A 285 -11.78 12.45 21.96
CA ARG A 285 -12.47 12.47 23.27
C ARG A 285 -12.49 11.08 23.93
N VAL A 286 -12.84 11.04 25.21
CA VAL A 286 -13.19 9.78 25.92
C VAL A 286 -14.49 9.22 25.32
N TYR A 287 -14.55 7.90 25.12
CA TYR A 287 -15.79 7.18 24.82
C TYR A 287 -16.24 6.44 26.08
N ASP A 288 -17.53 6.52 26.39
CA ASP A 288 -18.12 5.91 27.59
C ASP A 288 -18.59 4.46 27.34
N ASP A 289 -18.68 4.01 26.08
CA ASP A 289 -19.20 2.70 25.67
C ASP A 289 -18.41 2.04 24.51
N GLY A 290 -18.67 0.75 24.27
CA GLY A 290 -18.04 -0.07 23.23
C GLY A 290 -16.66 -0.64 23.59
N GLU A 291 -16.01 -1.31 22.63
CA GLU A 291 -14.62 -1.83 22.76
C GLU A 291 -13.59 -0.73 23.10
N PHE A 292 -14.03 0.51 22.97
CA PHE A 292 -13.25 1.70 23.17
C PHE A 292 -13.54 2.40 24.52
N SER A 293 -14.43 1.88 25.37
CA SER A 293 -14.79 2.50 26.65
C SER A 293 -13.60 2.67 27.60
N GLY A 294 -13.50 3.82 28.26
CA GLY A 294 -12.56 4.05 29.37
C GLY A 294 -11.10 4.29 29.00
N LEU A 295 -10.74 4.26 27.71
CA LEU A 295 -9.40 4.68 27.26
C LEU A 295 -9.36 6.22 27.15
N PRO A 296 -8.46 6.90 27.88
CA PRO A 296 -8.41 8.36 27.91
C PRO A 296 -8.04 8.92 26.53
N PRO A 297 -8.43 10.17 26.19
CA PRO A 297 -7.73 10.91 25.15
C PRO A 297 -6.25 10.95 25.55
N TYR A 298 -5.36 10.79 24.58
CA TYR A 298 -3.93 10.87 24.89
C TYR A 298 -3.66 12.21 25.58
N PRO A 299 -2.94 12.25 26.71
CA PRO A 299 -2.38 13.51 27.16
C PRO A 299 -1.47 14.00 26.03
N GLU A 300 -1.69 15.22 25.53
CA GLU A 300 -0.90 15.84 24.46
C GLU A 300 0.58 16.06 24.84
N ASP A 301 1.02 15.54 25.99
CA ASP A 301 2.24 15.92 26.65
C ASP A 301 3.06 14.69 27.07
N ALA A 302 4.16 14.48 26.35
CA ALA A 302 5.37 14.00 27.00
C ALA A 302 5.66 14.95 28.17
N PRO A 303 5.96 14.45 29.39
CA PRO A 303 6.26 15.33 30.52
C PRO A 303 7.45 16.24 30.17
N GLY A 304 7.17 17.52 29.91
CA GLY A 304 8.19 18.55 29.66
C GLY A 304 8.48 18.93 28.20
N GLY A 305 7.74 18.46 27.20
CA GLY A 305 7.94 18.87 25.80
C GLY A 305 7.15 20.14 25.42
N PRO A 306 7.74 21.15 24.75
CA PRO A 306 6.99 22.29 24.25
C PRO A 306 5.99 21.83 23.18
N ARG A 307 4.74 22.32 23.30
CA ARG A 307 3.65 22.17 22.33
C ARG A 307 4.12 22.50 20.92
N LYS A 308 4.54 21.49 20.18
CA LYS A 308 4.67 21.52 18.73
C LYS A 308 4.02 20.25 18.25
N ALA A 309 3.00 20.44 17.43
CA ALA A 309 2.25 19.39 16.78
C ALA A 309 3.21 18.33 16.20
N PHE A 310 2.89 17.07 16.48
CA PHE A 310 3.46 15.95 15.74
C PHE A 310 2.69 15.85 14.42
N LEU A 311 3.44 15.88 13.31
CA LEU A 311 3.04 15.43 11.98
C LEU A 311 3.40 13.96 11.86
#